data_AF-A0A0J7NEU5-F1
#
_entry.id   AF-A0A0J7NEU5-F1
#
_cell.length_a   1.000
_cell.length_b   1.000
_cell.length_c   1.000
_cell.angle_alpha   90.00
_cell.angle_beta   90.00
_cell.angle_gamma   90.00
#
_symmetry.space_group_name_H-M   'P 1'
#
loop_
_entity.id
_entity.type
_entity.pdbx_description
1 polymer ?
#
loop_
_entity_poly.entity_id
_entity_poly.type
_entity_poly.pdbx_seq_one_letter_code
_entity_poly.pdbx_strand_id
1 'polypeptide(L)'
;MESNMAIELINHNPILQEQNAKISVLIGDDDCSTISAVRRESATKIKKWSDLNHAKKGLTSALYAIHLPLKLIQYFGKCFSFALTQNRDDAQKVNKALLNIVPHAYGKHDECEEWCRHRNTEEKILYRSLPNGEPLSDPDLRVSLTQIFSRFANNADKLAPCASSQGNESFNNIVASKHPKNRHYAASESLHWRVATAVCQKNLGSQYILKVNEKALLSPGHETKKFRTAKDLIHERKLKQLKTIEIKRRRLFAKQRRCSKATATENREGITYQSNCGFNTISFSEILVKINIKTDTIKSHARSVADILRVQMQAAEVAINKASLESLNGISSSMKMKIAKNGINLKILKEAYMQGGDEGVRLLLGEDVRGKPRVTKNIKILKSITHQLAM
;
A
#
# COMPACT_ATOMS: atom_id res chain seq x y z
N MET A 1 -16.76 2.75 -8.69
CA MET A 1 -17.76 1.83 -9.29
C MET A 1 -17.63 1.94 -10.79
N GLU A 2 -17.65 0.83 -11.54
CA GLU A 2 -17.60 0.92 -13.00
C GLU A 2 -18.85 1.59 -13.55
N SER A 3 -18.68 2.47 -14.55
CA SER A 3 -19.76 3.31 -15.08
C SER A 3 -20.92 2.50 -15.65
N ASN A 4 -20.63 1.40 -16.37
CA ASN A 4 -21.66 0.55 -16.99
C ASN A 4 -22.53 -0.14 -15.94
N MET A 5 -21.91 -0.68 -14.89
CA MET A 5 -22.64 -1.31 -13.78
C MET A 5 -23.53 -0.28 -13.05
N ALA A 6 -23.07 0.96 -12.91
CA ALA A 6 -23.87 2.02 -12.29
C ALA A 6 -25.10 2.39 -13.13
N ILE A 7 -24.96 2.44 -14.46
CA ILE A 7 -26.06 2.66 -15.39
C ILE A 7 -27.11 1.54 -15.25
N GLU A 8 -26.66 0.29 -15.30
CA GLU A 8 -27.54 -0.88 -15.23
C GLU A 8 -28.35 -0.90 -13.93
N LEU A 9 -27.69 -0.62 -12.80
CA LEU A 9 -28.33 -0.61 -11.47
C LEU A 9 -29.31 0.56 -11.25
N ILE A 10 -29.16 1.66 -11.97
CA ILE A 10 -29.93 2.89 -11.74
C ILE A 10 -31.03 3.09 -12.78
N ASN A 11 -30.71 2.94 -14.06
CA ASN A 11 -31.64 3.22 -15.16
C ASN A 11 -32.35 1.95 -15.65
N HIS A 12 -31.67 0.80 -15.66
CA HIS A 12 -32.20 -0.45 -16.22
C HIS A 12 -32.61 -1.47 -15.16
N ASN A 13 -32.77 -1.04 -13.91
CA ASN A 13 -33.12 -1.94 -12.82
C ASN A 13 -34.61 -2.33 -12.89
N PRO A 14 -34.93 -3.62 -13.12
CA PRO A 14 -36.31 -4.07 -13.31
C PRO A 14 -37.17 -3.81 -12.06
N ILE A 15 -36.59 -3.93 -10.85
CA ILE A 15 -37.31 -3.71 -9.59
C ILE A 15 -37.72 -2.24 -9.46
N LEU A 16 -36.87 -1.31 -9.87
CA LEU A 16 -37.20 0.12 -9.82
C LEU A 16 -38.29 0.47 -10.83
N GLN A 17 -38.27 -0.16 -12.00
CA GLN A 17 -39.28 0.03 -13.04
C GLN A 17 -40.64 -0.52 -12.59
N GLU A 18 -40.67 -1.74 -12.04
CA GLU A 18 -41.88 -2.37 -11.49
C GLU A 18 -42.51 -1.55 -10.36
N GLN A 19 -41.69 -0.94 -9.50
CA GLN A 19 -42.15 -0.11 -8.38
C GLN A 19 -42.41 1.35 -8.78
N ASN A 20 -42.24 1.71 -10.05
CA ASN A 20 -42.28 3.10 -10.55
C ASN A 20 -41.43 4.06 -9.71
N ALA A 21 -40.29 3.57 -9.20
CA ALA A 21 -39.39 4.28 -8.31
C ALA A 21 -38.24 4.91 -9.10
N LYS A 22 -37.91 6.17 -8.79
CA LYS A 22 -36.81 6.90 -9.43
C LYS A 22 -35.77 7.29 -8.41
N ILE A 23 -34.50 7.09 -8.74
CA ILE A 23 -33.38 7.50 -7.88
C ILE A 23 -33.16 9.01 -8.05
N SER A 24 -33.28 9.76 -6.95
CA SER A 24 -33.09 11.22 -6.97
C SER A 24 -31.68 11.65 -6.55
N VAL A 25 -31.00 10.82 -5.74
CA VAL A 25 -29.73 11.16 -5.09
C VAL A 25 -28.80 9.96 -5.09
N LEU A 26 -27.54 10.20 -5.45
CA LEU A 26 -26.44 9.25 -5.33
C LEU A 26 -25.40 9.78 -4.33
N ILE A 27 -25.07 8.95 -3.35
CA ILE A 27 -24.07 9.25 -2.31
C ILE A 27 -22.84 8.39 -2.58
N GLY A 28 -21.67 9.01 -2.66
CA GLY A 28 -20.41 8.29 -2.82
C GLY A 28 -19.22 9.20 -3.04
N ASP A 29 -18.09 8.59 -3.36
CA ASP A 29 -16.85 9.28 -3.68
C ASP A 29 -17.04 10.21 -4.89
N ASP A 30 -16.24 11.28 -4.93
CA ASP A 30 -16.28 12.28 -5.98
C ASP A 30 -15.65 11.81 -7.32
N ASP A 31 -15.93 10.58 -7.73
CA ASP A 31 -15.60 10.05 -9.06
C ASP A 31 -16.51 10.69 -10.13
N CYS A 32 -15.90 11.40 -11.08
CA CYS A 32 -16.63 12.13 -12.12
C CYS A 32 -17.17 11.24 -13.24
N SER A 33 -16.52 10.10 -13.55
CA SER A 33 -16.87 9.24 -14.69
C SER A 33 -18.20 8.52 -14.50
N THR A 34 -18.43 7.92 -13.33
CA THR A 34 -19.64 7.15 -13.03
C THR A 34 -20.89 8.01 -13.06
N ILE A 35 -20.88 9.19 -12.43
CA ILE A 35 -22.06 10.04 -12.40
C ILE A 35 -22.38 10.68 -13.74
N SER A 36 -21.35 11.02 -14.52
CA SER A 36 -21.55 11.60 -15.84
C SER A 36 -22.21 10.60 -16.79
N ALA A 37 -21.83 9.33 -16.70
CA ALA A 37 -22.44 8.24 -17.46
C ALA A 37 -23.91 8.03 -17.04
N VAL A 38 -24.17 7.93 -15.73
CA VAL A 38 -25.54 7.75 -15.20
C VAL A 38 -26.46 8.92 -15.59
N ARG A 39 -25.99 10.16 -15.52
CA ARG A 39 -26.77 11.35 -15.90
C ARG A 39 -27.06 11.45 -17.39
N ARG A 40 -26.20 10.89 -18.24
CA ARG A 40 -26.40 10.88 -19.70
C ARG A 40 -27.59 10.02 -20.10
N GLU A 41 -27.77 8.91 -19.41
CA GLU A 41 -28.81 7.92 -19.73
C GLU A 41 -30.05 8.03 -18.84
N SER A 42 -29.98 8.77 -17.73
CA SER A 42 -31.14 8.95 -16.86
C SER A 42 -32.08 10.02 -17.38
N ALA A 43 -33.37 9.69 -17.47
CA ALA A 43 -34.43 10.66 -17.75
C ALA A 43 -34.62 11.70 -16.62
N THR A 44 -34.05 11.46 -15.43
CA THR A 44 -34.18 12.34 -14.26
C THR A 44 -32.86 12.97 -13.83
N LYS A 45 -32.93 14.19 -13.29
CA LYS A 45 -31.76 14.90 -12.76
C LYS A 45 -31.30 14.29 -11.43
N ILE A 46 -30.34 13.36 -11.50
CA ILE A 46 -29.75 12.72 -10.32
C ILE A 46 -28.75 13.67 -9.64
N LYS A 47 -29.03 14.02 -8.38
CA LYS A 47 -28.13 14.80 -7.52
C LYS A 47 -26.99 13.91 -7.00
N LYS A 48 -25.81 14.50 -6.83
CA LYS A 48 -24.67 13.86 -6.14
C LYS A 48 -24.50 14.53 -4.80
N TRP A 49 -24.45 13.75 -3.74
CA TRP A 49 -23.99 14.23 -2.44
C TRP A 49 -22.62 13.66 -2.14
N SER A 50 -21.74 14.52 -1.66
CA SER A 50 -20.39 14.14 -1.27
C SER A 50 -20.45 13.56 0.14
N ASP A 51 -19.78 12.43 0.35
CA ASP A 51 -19.61 11.90 1.70
C ASP A 51 -18.73 12.83 2.55
N LEU A 52 -19.16 13.06 3.80
CA LEU A 52 -18.47 13.98 4.71
C LEU A 52 -17.04 13.54 5.05
N ASN A 53 -16.79 12.24 5.22
CA ASN A 53 -15.44 11.74 5.50
C ASN A 53 -14.53 11.85 4.27
N HIS A 54 -15.06 11.56 3.08
CA HIS A 54 -14.34 11.74 1.82
C HIS A 54 -14.04 13.21 1.56
N ALA A 55 -15.00 14.12 1.78
CA ALA A 55 -14.77 15.56 1.67
C ALA A 55 -13.70 16.05 2.65
N LYS A 56 -13.76 15.62 3.92
CA LYS A 56 -12.74 15.91 4.93
C LYS A 56 -11.37 15.37 4.56
N LYS A 57 -11.31 14.16 3.97
CA LYS A 57 -10.06 13.58 3.47
C LYS A 57 -9.51 14.39 2.31
N GLY A 58 -10.35 14.81 1.37
CA GLY A 58 -9.99 15.69 0.27
C GLY A 58 -9.42 17.03 0.74
N LEU A 59 -10.06 17.68 1.73
CA LEU A 59 -9.52 18.88 2.36
C LEU A 59 -8.16 18.61 3.00
N THR A 60 -8.06 17.53 3.78
CA THR A 60 -6.83 17.15 4.48
C THR A 60 -5.68 16.97 3.48
N SER A 61 -5.92 16.27 2.37
CA SER A 61 -4.95 16.09 1.29
C SER A 61 -4.54 17.42 0.64
N ALA A 62 -5.48 18.34 0.40
CA ALA A 62 -5.17 19.67 -0.13
C ALA A 62 -4.29 20.50 0.84
N LEU A 63 -4.55 20.40 2.16
CA LEU A 63 -3.74 21.08 3.18
C LEU A 63 -2.33 20.47 3.31
N TYR A 64 -2.19 19.16 3.09
CA TYR A 64 -0.86 18.54 3.01
C TYR A 64 -0.06 19.02 1.79
N ALA A 65 -0.73 19.25 0.66
CA ALA A 65 -0.08 19.68 -0.58
C ALA A 65 0.57 21.08 -0.46
N ILE A 66 0.06 21.94 0.42
CA ILE A 66 0.65 23.25 0.74
C ILE A 66 1.67 23.18 1.91
N HIS A 67 2.12 21.98 2.27
CA HIS A 67 3.10 21.72 3.34
C HIS A 67 2.71 22.29 4.72
N LEU A 68 1.42 22.31 5.02
CA LEU A 68 0.93 22.88 6.28
C LEU A 68 1.34 22.00 7.49
N PRO A 69 1.75 22.59 8.63
CA PRO A 69 2.00 21.84 9.86
C PRO A 69 0.81 21.00 10.31
N LEU A 70 1.07 19.77 10.79
CA LEU A 70 0.03 18.81 11.18
C LEU A 70 -0.98 19.37 12.20
N LYS A 71 -0.52 20.21 13.14
CA LYS A 71 -1.40 20.86 14.13
C LYS A 71 -2.44 21.77 13.46
N LEU A 72 -2.02 22.53 12.44
CA LEU A 72 -2.90 23.41 11.67
C LEU A 72 -3.86 22.59 10.79
N ILE A 73 -3.38 21.52 10.16
CA ILE A 73 -4.25 20.59 9.40
C ILE A 73 -5.36 20.04 10.30
N GLN A 74 -5.03 19.63 11.53
CA GLN A 74 -6.01 19.13 12.48
C GLN A 74 -7.01 20.21 12.91
N TYR A 75 -6.54 21.44 13.14
CA TYR A 75 -7.39 22.59 13.44
C TYR A 75 -8.39 22.85 12.30
N PHE A 76 -7.91 23.06 11.08
CA PHE A 76 -8.76 23.34 9.92
C PHE A 76 -9.72 22.18 9.62
N GLY A 77 -9.26 20.94 9.72
CA GLY A 77 -10.12 19.76 9.57
C GLY A 77 -11.21 19.66 10.65
N LYS A 78 -10.98 20.20 11.85
CA LYS A 78 -11.98 20.28 12.93
C LYS A 78 -13.00 21.39 12.63
N CYS A 79 -12.54 22.59 12.28
CA CYS A 79 -13.41 23.72 11.91
C CYS A 79 -14.30 23.37 10.72
N PHE A 80 -13.75 22.72 9.69
CA PHE A 80 -14.51 22.21 8.55
C PHE A 80 -15.62 21.24 8.96
N SER A 81 -15.32 20.31 9.87
CA SER A 81 -16.32 19.34 10.34
C SER A 81 -17.44 20.04 11.10
N PHE A 82 -17.11 21.01 11.95
CA PHE A 82 -18.11 21.78 12.69
C PHE A 82 -18.98 22.62 11.78
N ALA A 83 -18.39 23.35 10.83
CA ALA A 83 -19.12 24.16 9.86
C ALA A 83 -20.18 23.34 9.10
N LEU A 84 -19.86 22.10 8.72
CA LEU A 84 -20.81 21.19 8.08
C LEU A 84 -21.87 20.67 9.05
N THR A 85 -21.45 20.14 10.21
CA THR A 85 -22.38 19.49 11.15
C THR A 85 -23.34 20.44 11.86
N GLN A 86 -22.94 21.70 12.08
CA GLN A 86 -23.77 22.72 12.73
C GLN A 86 -24.79 23.32 11.76
N ASN A 87 -24.46 23.40 10.48
CA ASN A 87 -25.30 23.97 9.43
C ASN A 87 -25.90 22.90 8.51
N ARG A 88 -26.25 21.74 9.09
CA ARG A 88 -26.77 20.61 8.33
C ARG A 88 -28.03 21.00 7.56
N ASP A 89 -28.11 20.53 6.32
CA ASP A 89 -29.22 20.76 5.40
C ASP A 89 -29.43 22.23 4.95
N ASP A 90 -28.52 23.14 5.32
CA ASP A 90 -28.52 24.55 4.91
C ASP A 90 -27.26 24.91 4.12
N ALA A 91 -27.37 24.87 2.78
CA ALA A 91 -26.24 25.12 1.90
C ALA A 91 -25.69 26.56 1.97
N GLN A 92 -26.55 27.55 2.23
CA GLN A 92 -26.13 28.95 2.32
C GLN A 92 -25.31 29.18 3.59
N LYS A 93 -25.79 28.65 4.73
CA LYS A 93 -25.03 28.72 5.98
C LYS A 93 -23.73 27.92 5.92
N VAL A 94 -23.73 26.75 5.27
CA VAL A 94 -22.49 25.99 5.05
C VAL A 94 -21.49 26.79 4.22
N ASN A 95 -21.92 27.41 3.12
CA ASN A 95 -21.06 28.24 2.29
C ASN A 95 -20.42 29.37 3.10
N LYS A 96 -21.25 30.15 3.81
CA LYS A 96 -20.80 31.26 4.64
C LYS A 96 -19.85 30.79 5.76
N ALA A 97 -20.21 29.73 6.46
CA ALA A 97 -19.38 29.17 7.53
C ALA A 97 -18.02 28.70 7.02
N LEU A 98 -17.95 28.09 5.82
CA LEU A 98 -16.69 27.64 5.22
C LEU A 98 -15.80 28.81 4.79
N LEU A 99 -16.37 29.87 4.24
CA LEU A 99 -15.62 31.08 3.89
C LEU A 99 -15.07 31.79 5.13
N ASN A 100 -15.78 31.71 6.26
CA ASN A 100 -15.39 32.39 7.51
C ASN A 100 -14.31 31.67 8.31
N ILE A 101 -13.97 30.42 7.98
CA ILE A 101 -12.91 29.67 8.69
C ILE A 101 -11.54 30.35 8.55
N VAL A 102 -11.20 30.83 7.35
CA VAL A 102 -9.88 31.45 7.10
C VAL A 102 -9.80 32.84 7.73
N PRO A 103 -10.74 33.78 7.51
CA PRO A 103 -10.76 35.06 8.21
C PRO A 103 -10.66 34.91 9.73
N HIS A 104 -11.40 33.98 10.32
CA HIS A 104 -11.36 33.69 11.76
C HIS A 104 -9.96 33.27 12.24
N ALA A 105 -9.26 32.41 11.49
CA ALA A 105 -7.91 31.97 11.84
C ALA A 105 -6.87 33.11 11.77
N TYR A 106 -7.17 34.17 11.02
CA TYR A 106 -6.35 35.38 10.86
C TYR A 106 -6.83 36.55 11.75
N GLY A 107 -7.75 36.28 12.68
CA GLY A 107 -8.22 37.27 13.66
C GLY A 107 -9.30 38.24 13.15
N LYS A 108 -9.89 38.00 11.98
CA LYS A 108 -11.06 38.75 11.51
C LYS A 108 -12.34 38.04 11.95
N HIS A 109 -13.10 38.67 12.84
CA HIS A 109 -14.29 38.07 13.47
C HIS A 109 -15.61 38.71 13.04
N ASP A 110 -15.59 39.68 12.12
CA ASP A 110 -16.75 40.48 11.72
C ASP A 110 -17.93 39.60 11.24
N GLU A 111 -17.62 38.52 10.53
CA GLU A 111 -18.61 37.60 9.97
C GLU A 111 -18.79 36.31 10.78
N CYS A 112 -18.16 36.21 11.96
CA CYS A 112 -18.30 35.04 12.82
C CYS A 112 -19.71 34.94 13.42
N GLU A 113 -20.19 33.71 13.63
CA GLU A 113 -21.48 33.45 14.29
C GLU A 113 -21.28 33.16 15.79
N GLU A 114 -22.32 32.71 16.49
CA GLU A 114 -22.32 32.48 17.95
C GLU A 114 -21.24 31.49 18.46
N TRP A 115 -20.67 30.69 17.57
CA TRP A 115 -19.58 29.76 17.90
C TRP A 115 -18.25 30.47 18.21
N CYS A 116 -18.08 31.72 17.79
CA CYS A 116 -16.85 32.48 17.99
C CYS A 116 -16.86 33.23 19.33
N ARG A 117 -15.95 32.83 20.23
CA ARG A 117 -15.77 33.48 21.54
C ARG A 117 -15.15 34.87 21.45
N HIS A 118 -14.48 35.17 20.34
CA HIS A 118 -13.79 36.46 20.12
C HIS A 118 -14.70 37.55 19.58
N ARG A 119 -15.95 37.25 19.22
CA ARG A 119 -16.90 38.22 18.65
C ARG A 119 -17.44 39.20 19.69
N ASN A 120 -17.61 38.75 20.94
CA ASN A 120 -18.34 39.47 21.99
C ASN A 120 -17.47 39.77 23.22
N THR A 121 -16.15 39.71 23.11
CA THR A 121 -15.26 39.89 24.28
C THR A 121 -14.13 40.84 23.92
N GLU A 122 -14.02 41.94 24.67
CA GLU A 122 -12.93 42.92 24.57
C GLU A 122 -11.59 42.36 25.09
N GLU A 123 -11.64 41.23 25.81
CA GLU A 123 -10.45 40.52 26.29
C GLU A 123 -9.79 39.67 25.19
N LYS A 124 -8.46 39.74 25.12
CA LYS A 124 -7.64 38.88 24.25
C LYS A 124 -7.68 37.43 24.72
N ILE A 125 -8.73 36.69 24.32
CA ILE A 125 -8.80 35.24 24.55
C ILE A 125 -7.75 34.54 23.66
N LEU A 126 -6.93 33.67 24.25
CA LEU A 126 -5.93 32.89 23.49
C LEU A 126 -6.60 31.88 22.54
N TYR A 127 -6.09 31.77 21.32
CA TYR A 127 -6.51 30.75 20.37
C TYR A 127 -5.95 29.38 20.77
N ARG A 128 -6.69 28.63 21.60
CA ARG A 128 -6.24 27.32 22.16
C ARG A 128 -5.74 26.29 21.14
N SER A 129 -6.15 26.42 19.87
CA SER A 129 -5.81 25.46 18.80
C SER A 129 -4.84 26.01 17.75
N LEU A 130 -4.47 27.29 17.81
CA LEU A 130 -3.47 27.88 16.93
C LEU A 130 -2.09 27.92 17.62
N PRO A 131 -0.98 27.93 16.85
CA PRO A 131 0.36 28.11 17.38
C PRO A 131 0.45 29.37 18.24
N ASN A 132 1.11 29.27 19.39
CA ASN A 132 1.34 30.37 20.33
C ASN A 132 0.08 31.08 20.87
N GLY A 133 -1.12 30.57 20.58
CA GLY A 133 -2.36 31.21 20.99
C GLY A 133 -2.69 32.49 20.22
N GLU A 134 -2.02 32.72 19.09
CA GLU A 134 -2.11 33.93 18.26
C GLU A 134 -2.78 33.64 16.90
N PRO A 135 -3.36 34.67 16.25
CA PRO A 135 -3.84 34.53 14.88
C PRO A 135 -2.69 34.29 13.90
N LEU A 136 -2.99 33.66 12.77
CA LEU A 136 -2.02 33.50 11.69
C LEU A 136 -1.74 34.85 11.02
N SER A 137 -0.49 35.06 10.61
CA SER A 137 -0.03 36.33 10.03
C SER A 137 0.46 36.24 8.58
N ASP A 138 0.72 35.03 8.08
CA ASP A 138 1.30 34.79 6.75
C ASP A 138 0.28 35.11 5.62
N PRO A 139 0.52 36.14 4.78
CA PRO A 139 -0.39 36.55 3.71
C PRO A 139 -0.50 35.53 2.57
N ASP A 140 0.59 34.88 2.17
CA ASP A 140 0.61 33.95 1.04
C ASP A 140 -0.12 32.65 1.39
N LEU A 141 0.08 32.21 2.64
CA LEU A 141 -0.68 31.12 3.21
C LEU A 141 -2.19 31.43 3.26
N ARG A 142 -2.56 32.70 3.54
CA ARG A 142 -3.96 33.12 3.61
C ARG A 142 -4.65 32.96 2.26
N VAL A 143 -3.99 33.38 1.18
CA VAL A 143 -4.52 33.25 -0.19
C VAL A 143 -4.71 31.78 -0.54
N SER A 144 -3.69 30.95 -0.27
CA SER A 144 -3.72 29.51 -0.54
C SER A 144 -4.86 28.80 0.22
N LEU A 145 -5.01 29.09 1.52
CA LEU A 145 -6.10 28.53 2.33
C LEU A 145 -7.47 29.02 1.83
N THR A 146 -7.60 30.29 1.49
CA THR A 146 -8.85 30.87 0.99
C THR A 146 -9.28 30.17 -0.31
N GLN A 147 -8.35 29.92 -1.23
CA GLN A 147 -8.64 29.19 -2.47
C GLN A 147 -9.13 27.76 -2.19
N ILE A 148 -8.46 27.04 -1.27
CA ILE A 148 -8.85 25.69 -0.87
C ILE A 148 -10.27 25.70 -0.29
N PHE A 149 -10.56 26.55 0.69
CA PHE A 149 -11.87 26.61 1.34
C PHE A 149 -12.97 27.10 0.39
N SER A 150 -12.67 28.05 -0.51
CA SER A 150 -13.62 28.53 -1.53
C SER A 150 -14.06 27.41 -2.47
N ARG A 151 -13.14 26.50 -2.85
CA ARG A 151 -13.50 25.32 -3.65
C ARG A 151 -14.58 24.45 -2.97
N PHE A 152 -14.48 24.26 -1.66
CA PHE A 152 -15.48 23.51 -0.89
C PHE A 152 -16.76 24.32 -0.67
N ALA A 153 -16.65 25.62 -0.38
CA ALA A 153 -17.80 26.52 -0.22
C ALA A 153 -18.65 26.58 -1.50
N ASN A 154 -18.03 26.65 -2.68
CA ASN A 154 -18.71 26.60 -3.98
C ASN A 154 -19.46 25.29 -4.24
N ASN A 155 -19.15 24.24 -3.47
CA ASN A 155 -19.83 22.94 -3.53
C ASN A 155 -20.70 22.68 -2.28
N ALA A 156 -21.10 23.71 -1.54
CA ALA A 156 -21.88 23.60 -0.31
C ALA A 156 -23.17 22.78 -0.50
N ASP A 157 -23.86 22.89 -1.64
CA ASP A 157 -25.07 22.10 -1.94
C ASP A 157 -24.85 20.59 -1.88
N LYS A 158 -23.63 20.12 -2.22
CA LYS A 158 -23.27 18.70 -2.16
C LYS A 158 -22.87 18.26 -0.76
N LEU A 159 -22.45 19.19 0.09
CA LEU A 159 -21.89 18.95 1.41
C LEU A 159 -22.92 19.14 2.54
N ALA A 160 -23.86 20.07 2.38
CA ALA A 160 -24.87 20.41 3.39
C ALA A 160 -25.68 19.22 3.91
N PRO A 161 -26.07 18.22 3.07
CA PRO A 161 -26.78 17.04 3.55
C PRO A 161 -26.00 16.17 4.54
N CYS A 162 -24.67 16.38 4.66
CA CYS A 162 -23.77 15.58 5.50
C CYS A 162 -23.92 14.07 5.25
N ALA A 163 -23.97 13.69 3.97
CA ALA A 163 -24.17 12.31 3.57
C ALA A 163 -23.05 11.40 4.12
N SER A 164 -23.40 10.15 4.45
CA SER A 164 -22.47 9.20 5.04
C SER A 164 -22.42 7.87 4.29
N SER A 165 -21.21 7.46 3.94
CA SER A 165 -20.85 6.16 3.37
C SER A 165 -20.59 5.09 4.43
N GLN A 166 -20.82 5.38 5.72
CA GLN A 166 -20.59 4.41 6.81
C GLN A 166 -21.35 3.09 6.61
N GLY A 167 -22.54 3.15 6.00
CA GLY A 167 -23.30 1.95 5.62
C GLY A 167 -22.52 1.07 4.64
N ASN A 168 -21.89 1.69 3.64
CA ASN A 168 -21.08 1.05 2.61
C ASN A 168 -19.78 0.51 3.21
N GLU A 169 -19.10 1.28 4.07
CA GLU A 169 -17.90 0.81 4.77
C GLU A 169 -18.21 -0.39 5.67
N SER A 170 -19.34 -0.37 6.39
CA SER A 170 -19.82 -1.49 7.19
C SER A 170 -20.05 -2.73 6.33
N PHE A 171 -20.68 -2.59 5.16
CA PHE A 171 -20.89 -3.69 4.24
C PHE A 171 -19.57 -4.23 3.68
N ASN A 172 -18.66 -3.34 3.23
CA ASN A 172 -17.34 -3.71 2.72
C ASN A 172 -16.53 -4.49 3.77
N ASN A 173 -16.64 -4.13 5.05
CA ASN A 173 -16.00 -4.88 6.14
C ASN A 173 -16.59 -6.29 6.31
N ILE A 174 -17.91 -6.47 6.13
CA ILE A 174 -18.54 -7.80 6.14
C ILE A 174 -18.05 -8.61 4.94
N VAL A 175 -18.04 -8.04 3.74
CA VAL A 175 -17.52 -8.70 2.52
C VAL A 175 -16.06 -9.12 2.75
N ALA A 176 -15.20 -8.22 3.23
CA ALA A 176 -13.79 -8.51 3.51
C ALA A 176 -13.60 -9.62 4.55
N SER A 177 -14.52 -9.78 5.50
CA SER A 177 -14.49 -10.89 6.47
C SER A 177 -14.79 -12.26 5.85
N LYS A 178 -15.53 -12.28 4.73
CA LYS A 178 -15.86 -13.51 3.97
C LYS A 178 -14.91 -13.74 2.81
N HIS A 179 -14.42 -12.67 2.20
CA HIS A 179 -13.51 -12.65 1.07
C HIS A 179 -12.27 -11.83 1.45
N PRO A 180 -11.33 -12.42 2.21
CA PRO A 180 -10.12 -11.73 2.61
C PRO A 180 -9.23 -11.51 1.38
N LYS A 181 -8.70 -10.28 1.23
CA LYS A 181 -7.92 -9.85 0.05
C LYS A 181 -6.64 -10.64 -0.20
N ASN A 182 -6.15 -11.38 0.79
CA ASN A 182 -4.95 -12.22 0.67
C ASN A 182 -5.24 -13.59 0.04
N ARG A 183 -6.47 -13.86 -0.39
CA ARG A 183 -6.86 -15.10 -1.06
C ARG A 183 -7.61 -14.80 -2.35
N HIS A 184 -7.26 -15.48 -3.42
CA HIS A 184 -7.91 -15.34 -4.71
C HIS A 184 -9.15 -16.25 -4.78
N TYR A 185 -10.34 -15.67 -4.92
CA TYR A 185 -11.59 -16.41 -5.13
C TYR A 185 -12.35 -15.98 -6.40
N ALA A 186 -11.81 -15.02 -7.16
CA ALA A 186 -12.53 -14.38 -8.27
C ALA A 186 -12.73 -15.30 -9.48
N ALA A 187 -11.89 -16.33 -9.64
CA ALA A 187 -11.99 -17.29 -10.74
C ALA A 187 -13.05 -18.40 -10.54
N SER A 188 -13.95 -18.28 -9.55
CA SER A 188 -14.94 -19.32 -9.23
C SER A 188 -16.25 -18.72 -8.69
N GLU A 189 -17.31 -19.51 -8.70
CA GLU A 189 -18.59 -19.19 -8.06
C GLU A 189 -18.46 -18.90 -6.55
N SER A 190 -17.35 -19.29 -5.93
CA SER A 190 -17.08 -19.00 -4.51
C SER A 190 -17.15 -17.51 -4.20
N LEU A 191 -16.76 -16.64 -5.14
CA LEU A 191 -16.90 -15.19 -4.95
C LEU A 191 -18.37 -14.79 -4.82
N HIS A 192 -19.24 -15.28 -5.71
CA HIS A 192 -20.67 -14.97 -5.70
C HIS A 192 -21.31 -15.40 -4.39
N TRP A 193 -21.03 -16.63 -3.92
CA TRP A 193 -21.53 -17.11 -2.62
C TRP A 193 -21.04 -16.28 -1.43
N ARG A 194 -19.77 -15.84 -1.43
CA ARG A 194 -19.21 -15.00 -0.35
C ARG A 194 -19.84 -13.61 -0.32
N VAL A 195 -20.11 -13.03 -1.49
CA VAL A 195 -20.80 -11.73 -1.59
C VAL A 195 -22.27 -11.88 -1.19
N ALA A 196 -22.98 -12.90 -1.69
CA ALA A 196 -24.37 -13.18 -1.34
C ALA A 196 -24.54 -13.43 0.17
N THR A 197 -23.65 -14.21 0.78
CA THR A 197 -23.65 -14.42 2.24
C THR A 197 -23.40 -13.14 3.03
N ALA A 198 -22.56 -12.22 2.52
CA ALA A 198 -22.35 -10.91 3.14
C ALA A 198 -23.62 -10.04 3.04
N VAL A 199 -24.33 -10.06 1.91
CA VAL A 199 -25.62 -9.37 1.72
C VAL A 199 -26.67 -9.93 2.69
N CYS A 200 -26.82 -11.25 2.75
CA CYS A 200 -27.74 -11.90 3.69
C CYS A 200 -27.39 -11.55 5.15
N GLN A 201 -26.11 -11.58 5.52
CA GLN A 201 -25.69 -11.24 6.88
C GLN A 201 -25.96 -9.77 7.22
N LYS A 202 -25.80 -8.85 6.25
CA LYS A 202 -26.05 -7.41 6.44
C LYS A 202 -27.53 -7.12 6.69
N ASN A 203 -28.42 -7.80 5.95
CA ASN A 203 -29.86 -7.55 5.99
C ASN A 203 -30.59 -8.36 7.08
N LEU A 204 -30.14 -9.59 7.34
CA LEU A 204 -30.86 -10.56 8.19
C LEU A 204 -30.07 -10.98 9.45
N GLY A 205 -28.89 -10.41 9.68
CA GLY A 205 -28.00 -10.82 10.78
C GLY A 205 -27.35 -12.20 10.52
N SER A 206 -26.66 -12.77 11.51
CA SER A 206 -25.99 -14.08 11.39
C SER A 206 -26.98 -15.24 11.26
N GLN A 207 -28.23 -15.06 11.64
CA GLN A 207 -29.31 -16.05 11.55
C GLN A 207 -29.80 -16.32 10.12
N TYR A 208 -29.33 -15.59 9.10
CA TYR A 208 -29.71 -15.82 7.70
C TYR A 208 -29.53 -17.28 7.24
N ILE A 209 -28.57 -18.00 7.84
CA ILE A 209 -28.29 -19.41 7.52
C ILE A 209 -29.48 -20.31 7.85
N LEU A 210 -30.26 -20.00 8.89
CA LEU A 210 -31.45 -20.78 9.23
C LEU A 210 -32.48 -20.69 8.10
N LYS A 211 -32.71 -19.47 7.59
CA LYS A 211 -33.61 -19.22 6.44
C LYS A 211 -33.09 -19.88 5.15
N VAL A 212 -31.77 -19.89 4.94
CA VAL A 212 -31.16 -20.59 3.79
C VAL A 212 -31.38 -22.09 3.91
N ASN A 213 -31.17 -22.68 5.08
CA ASN A 213 -31.40 -24.10 5.32
C ASN A 213 -32.87 -24.47 5.11
N GLU A 214 -33.81 -23.70 5.65
CA GLU A 214 -35.25 -23.89 5.44
C GLU A 214 -35.62 -23.89 3.95
N LYS A 215 -35.12 -22.90 3.19
CA LYS A 215 -35.35 -22.82 1.73
C LYS A 215 -34.68 -23.95 0.95
N ALA A 216 -33.56 -24.46 1.44
CA ALA A 216 -32.86 -25.61 0.87
C ALA A 216 -33.48 -26.95 1.32
N LEU A 217 -34.61 -26.93 2.06
CA LEU A 217 -35.26 -28.11 2.63
C LEU A 217 -34.34 -28.91 3.57
N LEU A 218 -33.41 -28.22 4.23
CA LEU A 218 -32.50 -28.77 5.23
C LEU A 218 -32.97 -28.41 6.62
N SER A 219 -32.73 -29.31 7.59
CA SER A 219 -32.99 -29.00 9.00
C SER A 219 -32.08 -27.83 9.45
N PRO A 220 -32.64 -26.77 10.04
CA PRO A 220 -31.85 -25.65 10.56
C PRO A 220 -30.82 -26.08 11.61
N GLY A 221 -31.07 -27.19 12.31
CA GLY A 221 -30.21 -27.75 13.35
C GLY A 221 -30.23 -26.95 14.65
N HIS A 222 -30.48 -27.60 15.79
CA HIS A 222 -30.51 -26.96 17.11
C HIS A 222 -29.20 -26.21 17.43
N GLU A 223 -28.05 -26.87 17.23
CA GLU A 223 -26.73 -26.30 17.52
C GLU A 223 -26.41 -25.09 16.62
N THR A 224 -26.77 -25.16 15.34
CA THR A 224 -26.61 -24.04 14.41
C THR A 224 -27.42 -22.84 14.88
N LYS A 225 -28.68 -23.02 15.25
CA LYS A 225 -29.53 -21.95 15.77
C LYS A 225 -28.91 -21.31 17.01
N LYS A 226 -28.53 -22.12 18.01
CA LYS A 226 -27.88 -21.66 19.24
C LYS A 226 -26.61 -20.85 18.94
N PHE A 227 -25.73 -21.37 18.08
CA PHE A 227 -24.48 -20.69 17.71
C PHE A 227 -24.72 -19.36 16.98
N ARG A 228 -25.66 -19.31 16.04
CA ARG A 228 -25.95 -18.09 15.25
C ARG A 228 -26.61 -17.02 16.10
N THR A 229 -27.55 -17.38 16.97
CA THR A 229 -28.16 -16.45 17.93
C THR A 229 -27.12 -15.89 18.90
N ALA A 230 -26.21 -16.72 19.42
CA ALA A 230 -25.11 -16.26 20.27
C ALA A 230 -24.20 -15.25 19.54
N LYS A 231 -23.90 -15.47 18.26
CA LYS A 231 -23.13 -14.52 17.44
C LYS A 231 -23.82 -13.17 17.30
N ASP A 232 -25.13 -13.14 17.04
CA ASP A 232 -25.88 -11.90 16.95
C ASP A 232 -25.89 -11.14 18.28
N LEU A 233 -26.11 -11.84 19.40
CA LEU A 233 -26.03 -11.25 20.74
C LEU A 233 -24.65 -10.65 21.04
N ILE A 234 -23.55 -11.33 20.68
CA ILE A 234 -22.20 -10.80 20.83
C ILE A 234 -22.01 -9.55 19.96
N HIS A 235 -22.53 -9.56 18.74
CA HIS A 235 -22.45 -8.41 17.83
C HIS A 235 -23.19 -7.19 18.40
N GLU A 236 -24.42 -7.37 18.90
CA GLU A 236 -25.20 -6.31 19.54
C GLU A 236 -24.51 -5.74 20.77
N ARG A 237 -23.97 -6.60 21.65
CA ARG A 237 -23.19 -6.16 22.81
C ARG A 237 -22.00 -5.31 22.40
N LYS A 238 -21.26 -5.73 21.36
CA LYS A 238 -20.15 -4.95 20.80
C LYS A 238 -20.62 -3.61 20.26
N LEU A 239 -21.74 -3.54 19.54
CA LEU A 239 -22.29 -2.28 19.03
C LEU A 239 -22.67 -1.32 20.17
N LYS A 240 -23.28 -1.83 21.26
CA LYS A 240 -23.59 -1.04 22.46
C LYS A 240 -22.32 -0.50 23.11
N GLN A 241 -21.31 -1.35 23.29
CA GLN A 241 -20.00 -0.94 23.82
C GLN A 241 -19.31 0.11 22.93
N LEU A 242 -19.32 -0.05 21.61
CA LEU A 242 -18.67 0.89 20.69
C LEU A 242 -19.25 2.31 20.73
N LYS A 243 -20.47 2.48 21.26
CA LYS A 243 -21.13 3.78 21.43
C LYS A 243 -20.69 4.52 22.71
N THR A 244 -20.09 3.82 23.68
CA THR A 244 -19.70 4.41 24.97
C THR A 244 -18.60 5.47 24.80
N ILE A 245 -18.63 6.48 25.69
CA ILE A 245 -17.68 7.60 25.66
C ILE A 245 -16.26 7.10 25.86
N GLU A 246 -16.04 6.14 26.76
CA GLU A 246 -14.73 5.57 27.05
C GLU A 246 -14.11 4.91 25.82
N ILE A 247 -14.86 4.08 25.09
CA ILE A 247 -14.35 3.42 23.88
C ILE A 247 -14.09 4.44 22.77
N LYS A 248 -14.92 5.48 22.64
CA LYS A 248 -14.67 6.59 21.72
C LYS A 248 -13.38 7.35 22.07
N ARG A 249 -13.15 7.67 23.35
CA ARG A 249 -11.92 8.30 23.85
C ARG A 249 -10.69 7.42 23.61
N ARG A 250 -10.77 6.13 23.94
CA ARG A 250 -9.69 5.17 23.69
C ARG A 250 -9.36 5.05 22.20
N ARG A 251 -10.38 5.09 21.33
CA ARG A 251 -10.18 5.08 19.86
C ARG A 251 -9.44 6.33 19.39
N LEU A 252 -9.80 7.51 19.89
CA LEU A 252 -9.12 8.77 19.57
C LEU A 252 -7.66 8.73 20.04
N PHE A 253 -7.43 8.30 21.28
CA PHE A 253 -6.08 8.14 21.84
C PHE A 253 -5.22 7.17 21.02
N ALA A 254 -5.77 6.01 20.67
CA ALA A 254 -5.08 5.02 19.84
C ALA A 254 -4.77 5.57 18.43
N LYS A 255 -5.70 6.35 17.85
CA LYS A 255 -5.47 7.02 16.57
C LYS A 255 -4.32 8.03 16.68
N GLN A 256 -4.31 8.87 17.71
CA GLN A 256 -3.24 9.84 17.96
C GLN A 256 -1.88 9.14 18.12
N ARG A 257 -1.81 8.09 18.93
CA ARG A 257 -0.58 7.29 19.08
C ARG A 257 -0.07 6.72 17.76
N ARG A 258 -0.96 6.21 16.90
CA ARG A 258 -0.58 5.70 15.58
C ARG A 258 -0.04 6.79 14.67
N CYS A 259 -0.71 7.96 14.62
CA CYS A 259 -0.23 9.10 13.85
C CYS A 259 1.14 9.58 14.34
N SER A 260 1.33 9.75 15.65
CA SER A 260 2.63 10.14 16.21
C SER A 260 3.73 9.13 15.89
N LYS A 261 3.42 7.83 15.94
CA LYS A 261 4.38 6.78 15.56
C LYS A 261 4.73 6.86 14.07
N ALA A 262 3.73 7.00 13.19
CA ALA A 262 3.95 7.13 11.76
C ALA A 262 4.83 8.35 11.44
N THR A 263 4.53 9.52 11.99
CA THR A 263 5.34 10.73 11.81
C THR A 263 6.77 10.55 12.35
N ALA A 264 6.95 9.90 13.50
CA ALA A 264 8.29 9.62 14.02
C ALA A 264 9.07 8.64 13.12
N THR A 265 8.39 7.66 12.51
CA THR A 265 8.98 6.74 11.54
C THR A 265 9.35 7.45 10.25
N GLU A 266 8.45 8.25 9.67
CA GLU A 266 8.70 9.09 8.48
C GLU A 266 9.90 10.04 8.71
N ASN A 267 9.93 10.72 9.86
CA ASN A 267 11.06 11.60 10.21
C ASN A 267 12.38 10.83 10.36
N ARG A 268 12.34 9.59 10.87
CA ARG A 268 13.52 8.73 11.01
C ARG A 268 13.99 8.17 9.67
N GLU A 269 13.06 7.86 8.77
CA GLU A 269 13.34 7.34 7.43
C GLU A 269 13.84 8.42 6.45
N GLY A 270 13.55 9.70 6.74
CA GLY A 270 14.01 10.83 5.94
C GLY A 270 13.30 10.91 4.58
N ILE A 271 13.83 11.72 3.65
CA ILE A 271 13.23 11.95 2.32
C ILE A 271 13.54 10.77 1.40
N THR A 272 12.86 9.64 1.58
CA THR A 272 13.11 8.42 0.79
C THR A 272 12.37 8.42 -0.55
N TYR A 273 11.31 9.22 -0.71
CA TYR A 273 10.40 9.19 -1.88
C TYR A 273 9.91 10.58 -2.31
N GLN A 274 10.81 11.53 -2.53
CA GLN A 274 10.48 12.77 -3.26
C GLN A 274 11.10 12.72 -4.66
N SER A 275 10.35 13.14 -5.68
CA SER A 275 10.92 13.36 -7.00
C SER A 275 12.10 14.35 -6.88
N ASN A 276 13.23 14.08 -7.56
CA ASN A 276 14.47 14.87 -7.50
C ASN A 276 15.27 14.83 -6.18
N CYS A 277 15.06 13.86 -5.27
CA CYS A 277 15.91 13.68 -4.07
C CYS A 277 17.43 13.64 -4.35
N GLY A 278 17.84 13.12 -5.52
CA GLY A 278 19.25 12.97 -5.88
C GLY A 278 20.00 14.28 -6.17
N PHE A 279 19.29 15.41 -6.31
CA PHE A 279 19.93 16.71 -6.61
C PHE A 279 20.30 17.50 -5.34
N ASN A 280 19.72 17.19 -4.18
CA ASN A 280 19.89 17.95 -2.94
C ASN A 280 20.80 17.28 -1.90
N THR A 281 21.48 16.19 -2.25
CA THR A 281 22.47 15.56 -1.37
C THR A 281 23.87 16.02 -1.72
N ILE A 282 24.68 16.30 -0.69
CA ILE A 282 26.15 16.47 -0.73
C ILE A 282 26.70 15.59 -1.84
N SER A 283 27.34 16.21 -2.84
CA SER A 283 27.81 15.49 -4.01
C SER A 283 28.71 14.34 -3.55
N PHE A 284 28.52 13.14 -4.11
CA PHE A 284 29.36 11.97 -3.81
C PHE A 284 30.85 12.31 -3.98
N SER A 285 31.18 13.25 -4.88
CA SER A 285 32.53 13.80 -5.04
C SER A 285 33.08 14.47 -3.78
N GLU A 286 32.27 15.24 -3.05
CA GLU A 286 32.69 15.93 -1.82
C GLU A 286 32.98 14.93 -0.68
N ILE A 287 32.21 13.84 -0.63
CA ILE A 287 32.45 12.75 0.31
C ILE A 287 33.78 12.07 -0.05
N LEU A 288 33.98 11.68 -1.31
CA LEU A 288 35.22 11.02 -1.76
C LEU A 288 36.49 11.84 -1.47
N VAL A 289 36.41 13.17 -1.62
CA VAL A 289 37.50 14.09 -1.25
C VAL A 289 37.77 14.06 0.25
N LYS A 290 36.74 14.06 1.10
CA LYS A 290 36.90 14.00 2.57
C LYS A 290 37.51 12.68 3.07
N ILE A 291 37.20 11.55 2.44
CA ILE A 291 37.76 10.23 2.79
C ILE A 291 39.05 9.89 2.02
N ASN A 292 39.55 10.81 1.19
CA ASN A 292 40.80 10.66 0.42
C ASN A 292 40.84 9.40 -0.46
N ILE A 293 39.68 8.93 -0.96
CA ILE A 293 39.60 7.76 -1.83
C ILE A 293 39.53 8.24 -3.28
N LYS A 294 40.53 7.85 -4.07
CA LYS A 294 40.54 8.15 -5.52
C LYS A 294 39.47 7.32 -6.24
N THR A 295 38.75 7.97 -7.13
CA THR A 295 37.67 7.35 -7.94
C THR A 295 38.16 6.13 -8.73
N ASP A 296 39.40 6.14 -9.19
CA ASP A 296 40.00 5.01 -9.94
C ASP A 296 40.20 3.77 -9.09
N THR A 297 40.44 3.94 -7.78
CA THR A 297 40.54 2.83 -6.82
C THR A 297 39.17 2.15 -6.64
N ILE A 298 38.09 2.92 -6.65
CA ILE A 298 36.72 2.36 -6.56
C ILE A 298 36.39 1.61 -7.85
N LYS A 299 36.71 2.17 -9.01
CA LYS A 299 36.48 1.52 -10.30
C LYS A 299 37.25 0.20 -10.44
N SER A 300 38.49 0.14 -9.96
CA SER A 300 39.29 -1.09 -10.02
C SER A 300 38.82 -2.20 -9.08
N HIS A 301 38.09 -1.86 -8.02
CA HIS A 301 37.53 -2.82 -7.06
C HIS A 301 36.03 -3.05 -7.24
N ALA A 302 35.38 -2.29 -8.13
CA ALA A 302 33.98 -2.47 -8.47
C ALA A 302 33.79 -3.80 -9.19
N ARG A 303 32.91 -4.65 -8.67
CA ARG A 303 32.46 -5.88 -9.34
C ARG A 303 30.99 -5.74 -9.68
N SER A 304 30.61 -6.15 -10.89
CA SER A 304 29.21 -6.26 -11.24
C SER A 304 28.57 -7.47 -10.54
N VAL A 305 27.24 -7.43 -10.35
CA VAL A 305 26.49 -8.59 -9.85
C VAL A 305 26.67 -9.81 -10.76
N ALA A 306 26.78 -9.58 -12.07
CA ALA A 306 27.05 -10.64 -13.05
C ALA A 306 28.43 -11.29 -12.83
N ASP A 307 29.47 -10.51 -12.52
CA ASP A 307 30.81 -11.04 -12.24
C ASP A 307 30.86 -11.81 -10.92
N ILE A 308 30.13 -11.34 -9.90
CA ILE A 308 30.00 -12.05 -8.61
C ILE A 308 29.35 -13.41 -8.82
N LEU A 309 28.22 -13.46 -9.56
CA LEU A 309 27.52 -14.70 -9.86
C LEU A 309 28.39 -15.65 -10.70
N ARG A 310 29.12 -15.14 -11.69
CA ARG A 310 30.06 -15.95 -12.50
C ARG A 310 31.15 -16.59 -11.64
N VAL A 311 31.75 -15.83 -10.71
CA VAL A 311 32.78 -16.36 -9.80
C VAL A 311 32.20 -17.44 -8.87
N GLN A 312 30.98 -17.25 -8.37
CA GLN A 312 30.32 -18.27 -7.54
C GLN A 312 30.00 -19.54 -8.31
N MET A 313 29.49 -19.43 -9.54
CA MET A 313 29.21 -20.58 -10.41
C MET A 313 30.49 -21.33 -10.76
N GLN A 314 31.58 -20.62 -11.11
CA GLN A 314 32.88 -21.25 -11.37
C GLN A 314 33.44 -21.95 -10.14
N ALA A 315 33.31 -21.36 -8.94
CA ALA A 315 33.76 -22.00 -7.71
C ALA A 315 33.00 -23.31 -7.41
N ALA A 316 31.68 -23.33 -7.65
CA ALA A 316 30.86 -24.52 -7.50
C ALA A 316 31.24 -25.61 -8.50
N GLU A 317 31.46 -25.25 -9.77
CA GLU A 317 31.90 -26.17 -10.82
C GLU A 317 33.28 -26.77 -10.52
N VAL A 318 34.23 -25.94 -10.07
CA VAL A 318 35.56 -26.41 -9.65
C VAL A 318 35.47 -27.36 -8.45
N ALA A 319 34.56 -27.13 -7.50
CA ALA A 319 34.36 -28.03 -6.36
C ALA A 319 33.83 -29.40 -6.81
N ILE A 320 32.84 -29.43 -7.71
CA ILE A 320 32.29 -30.66 -8.29
C ILE A 320 33.37 -31.43 -9.06
N ASN A 321 34.11 -30.73 -9.93
CA ASN A 321 35.18 -31.33 -10.71
C ASN A 321 36.28 -31.90 -9.80
N LYS A 322 36.67 -31.18 -8.75
CA LYS A 322 37.67 -31.65 -7.79
C LYS A 322 37.19 -32.91 -7.05
N ALA A 323 35.95 -32.92 -6.57
CA ALA A 323 35.37 -34.07 -5.86
C ALA A 323 35.41 -35.34 -6.73
N SER A 324 35.14 -35.21 -8.03
CA SER A 324 35.21 -36.34 -8.97
C SER A 324 36.61 -36.94 -9.10
N LEU A 325 37.66 -36.15 -8.85
CA LEU A 325 39.06 -36.54 -8.99
C LEU A 325 39.64 -37.11 -7.68
N GLU A 326 38.87 -37.15 -6.58
CA GLU A 326 39.40 -37.61 -5.30
C GLU A 326 39.78 -39.09 -5.31
N SER A 327 39.12 -39.91 -6.13
CA SER A 327 39.44 -41.33 -6.31
C SER A 327 40.77 -41.61 -7.02
N LEU A 328 41.41 -40.59 -7.63
CA LEU A 328 42.74 -40.74 -8.22
C LEU A 328 43.81 -40.65 -7.12
N ASN A 329 44.42 -41.79 -6.80
CA ASN A 329 45.54 -41.91 -5.88
C ASN A 329 46.87 -41.48 -6.57
N GLY A 330 47.93 -41.18 -5.84
CA GLY A 330 49.23 -40.84 -6.46
C GLY A 330 49.35 -39.44 -7.09
N ILE A 331 48.31 -38.61 -7.00
CA ILE A 331 48.31 -37.19 -7.42
C ILE A 331 47.99 -36.30 -6.23
N SER A 332 48.72 -35.19 -6.08
CA SER A 332 48.50 -34.24 -4.99
C SER A 332 47.15 -33.50 -5.09
N SER A 333 46.59 -33.10 -3.95
CA SER A 333 45.36 -32.27 -3.89
C SER A 333 45.51 -30.95 -4.67
N SER A 334 46.72 -30.38 -4.70
CA SER A 334 47.04 -29.19 -5.50
C SER A 334 46.95 -29.42 -7.01
N MET A 335 47.35 -30.61 -7.47
CA MET A 335 47.27 -30.99 -8.88
C MET A 335 45.83 -31.34 -9.27
N LYS A 336 45.07 -32.04 -8.41
CA LYS A 336 43.62 -32.25 -8.59
C LYS A 336 42.87 -30.92 -8.69
N MET A 337 43.21 -29.94 -7.85
CA MET A 337 42.66 -28.59 -7.92
C MET A 337 43.02 -27.88 -9.24
N LYS A 338 44.23 -28.08 -9.76
CA LYS A 338 44.65 -27.50 -11.05
C LYS A 338 43.90 -28.11 -12.23
N ILE A 339 43.65 -29.42 -12.20
CA ILE A 339 42.83 -30.13 -13.20
C ILE A 339 41.38 -29.61 -13.15
N ALA A 340 40.79 -29.54 -11.96
CA ALA A 340 39.42 -29.07 -11.75
C ALA A 340 39.20 -27.60 -12.18
N LYS A 341 40.17 -26.71 -11.92
CA LYS A 341 40.15 -25.30 -12.35
C LYS A 341 40.16 -25.13 -13.88
N ASN A 342 40.63 -26.13 -14.62
CA ASN A 342 40.61 -26.14 -16.09
C ASN A 342 39.37 -26.84 -16.67
N GLY A 343 38.34 -27.07 -15.84
CA GLY A 343 37.08 -27.69 -16.26
C GLY A 343 37.16 -29.20 -16.50
N ILE A 344 38.22 -29.86 -16.02
CA ILE A 344 38.44 -31.29 -16.25
C ILE A 344 38.00 -32.08 -15.01
N ASN A 345 37.16 -33.09 -15.22
CA ASN A 345 36.69 -34.03 -14.20
C ASN A 345 37.11 -35.46 -14.57
N LEU A 346 36.85 -36.43 -13.68
CA LEU A 346 37.25 -37.81 -13.89
C LEU A 346 36.63 -38.43 -15.16
N LYS A 347 35.40 -38.04 -15.51
CA LYS A 347 34.71 -38.54 -16.71
C LYS A 347 35.46 -38.13 -17.98
N ILE A 348 35.84 -36.85 -18.09
CA ILE A 348 36.59 -36.31 -19.23
C ILE A 348 37.97 -36.97 -19.33
N LEU A 349 38.64 -37.25 -18.20
CA LEU A 349 39.90 -37.99 -18.19
C LEU A 349 39.73 -39.43 -18.71
N LYS A 350 38.68 -40.13 -18.29
CA LYS A 350 38.37 -41.49 -18.78
C LYS A 350 38.05 -41.49 -20.27
N GLU A 351 37.26 -40.54 -20.75
CA GLU A 351 36.94 -40.39 -22.18
C GLU A 351 38.20 -40.16 -23.02
N ALA A 352 39.09 -39.26 -22.58
CA ALA A 352 40.36 -39.01 -23.26
C ALA A 352 41.27 -40.25 -23.29
N TYR A 353 41.29 -41.03 -22.20
CA TYR A 353 42.01 -42.29 -22.15
C TYR A 353 41.42 -43.36 -23.07
N MET A 354 40.10 -43.50 -23.13
CA MET A 354 39.43 -44.45 -24.01
C MET A 354 39.64 -44.15 -25.50
N GLN A 355 39.77 -42.86 -25.86
CA GLN A 355 39.92 -42.44 -27.26
C GLN A 355 41.37 -42.52 -27.77
N GLY A 356 42.36 -42.27 -26.91
CA GLY A 356 43.76 -42.13 -27.34
C GLY A 356 44.79 -42.74 -26.39
N GLY A 357 44.38 -43.55 -25.43
CA GLY A 357 45.24 -44.13 -24.41
C GLY A 357 46.04 -43.08 -23.64
N ASP A 358 47.31 -43.39 -23.41
CA ASP A 358 48.25 -42.49 -22.72
C ASP A 358 48.45 -41.16 -23.46
N GLU A 359 48.44 -41.18 -24.79
CA GLU A 359 48.65 -39.97 -25.60
C GLU A 359 47.41 -39.06 -25.58
N GLY A 360 46.21 -39.62 -25.48
CA GLY A 360 44.96 -38.86 -25.32
C GLY A 360 44.94 -38.04 -24.02
N VAL A 361 45.37 -38.65 -22.91
CA VAL A 361 45.48 -37.95 -21.61
C VAL A 361 46.62 -36.91 -21.62
N ARG A 362 47.74 -37.21 -22.30
CA ARG A 362 48.84 -36.27 -22.48
C ARG A 362 48.44 -35.05 -23.29
N LEU A 363 47.69 -35.22 -24.37
CA LEU A 363 47.18 -34.10 -25.17
C LEU A 363 46.21 -33.25 -24.35
N LEU A 364 45.24 -33.87 -23.65
CA LEU A 364 44.25 -33.17 -22.84
C LEU A 364 44.89 -32.31 -21.71
N LEU A 365 45.90 -32.84 -21.02
CA LEU A 365 46.52 -32.16 -19.88
C LEU A 365 47.74 -31.31 -20.25
N GLY A 366 48.36 -31.60 -21.40
CA GLY A 366 49.61 -31.01 -21.86
C GLY A 366 49.45 -29.97 -22.96
N GLU A 367 48.26 -29.77 -23.52
CA GLU A 367 47.96 -28.71 -24.51
C GLU A 367 48.42 -27.33 -24.00
N ASP A 368 49.08 -26.55 -24.85
CA ASP A 368 49.53 -25.21 -24.46
C ASP A 368 48.40 -24.19 -24.60
N VAL A 369 47.97 -23.64 -23.46
CA VAL A 369 46.99 -22.57 -23.41
C VAL A 369 47.71 -21.30 -22.98
N ARG A 370 47.84 -20.35 -23.91
CA ARG A 370 48.55 -19.06 -23.69
C ARG A 370 50.03 -19.24 -23.29
N GLY A 371 50.73 -20.15 -23.97
CA GLY A 371 52.17 -20.38 -23.77
C GLY A 371 52.55 -21.13 -22.49
N LYS A 372 51.58 -21.73 -21.79
CA LYS A 372 51.81 -22.62 -20.65
C LYS A 372 50.96 -23.90 -20.80
N PRO A 373 51.42 -25.04 -20.28
CA PRO A 373 50.63 -26.27 -20.34
C PRO A 373 49.35 -26.12 -19.52
N ARG A 374 48.22 -26.52 -20.11
CA ARG A 374 46.86 -26.46 -19.55
C ARG A 374 46.81 -26.97 -18.12
N VAL A 375 47.43 -28.13 -17.86
CA VAL A 375 47.63 -28.66 -16.51
C VAL A 375 49.10 -29.01 -16.25
N THR A 376 49.67 -29.95 -17.01
CA THR A 376 51.05 -30.43 -16.80
C THR A 376 51.57 -31.20 -18.00
N LYS A 377 52.88 -31.10 -18.26
CA LYS A 377 53.63 -31.96 -19.20
C LYS A 377 54.53 -32.98 -18.49
N ASN A 378 54.44 -33.08 -17.16
CA ASN A 378 55.31 -33.95 -16.37
C ASN A 378 54.93 -35.43 -16.59
N ILE A 379 55.84 -36.18 -17.22
CA ILE A 379 55.66 -37.59 -17.59
C ILE A 379 55.33 -38.48 -16.40
N LYS A 380 55.92 -38.24 -15.21
CA LYS A 380 55.67 -39.07 -14.01
C LYS A 380 54.22 -38.94 -13.54
N ILE A 381 53.67 -37.72 -13.60
CA ILE A 381 52.29 -37.42 -13.18
C ILE A 381 51.30 -38.00 -14.20
N LEU A 382 51.60 -37.85 -15.50
CA LEU A 382 50.76 -38.39 -16.56
C LEU A 382 50.67 -39.93 -16.48
N LYS A 383 51.80 -40.61 -16.28
CA LYS A 383 51.82 -42.08 -16.09
C LYS A 383 51.04 -42.54 -14.85
N SER A 384 51.11 -41.77 -13.76
CA SER A 384 50.33 -42.07 -12.55
C SER A 384 48.83 -41.91 -12.77
N ILE A 385 48.41 -40.94 -13.59
CA ILE A 385 47.01 -40.74 -13.97
C ILE A 385 46.56 -41.89 -14.87
N THR A 386 47.29 -42.20 -15.93
CA THR A 386 46.87 -43.20 -16.92
C THR A 386 46.82 -44.61 -16.34
N HIS A 387 47.77 -44.97 -15.47
CA HIS A 387 47.72 -46.25 -14.75
C HIS A 387 46.41 -46.42 -13.97
N GLN A 388 45.87 -45.35 -13.37
CA GLN A 388 44.64 -45.44 -12.59
C GLN A 388 43.37 -45.32 -13.41
N LEU A 389 43.47 -44.83 -14.63
CA LEU A 389 42.37 -44.86 -15.59
C LEU A 389 42.28 -46.22 -16.30
N ALA A 390 43.36 -47.00 -16.29
CA ALA A 390 43.45 -48.36 -16.83
C ALA A 390 42.99 -49.46 -15.85
N MET A 391 42.91 -49.15 -14.55
CA MET A 391 42.30 -50.00 -13.51
C MET A 391 40.82 -49.69 -13.37
#